data_AF-A0A3R8T6R3-F1
#
_entry.id   AF-A0A3R8T6R3-F1
#
_cell.length_a   1.000
_cell.length_b   1.000
_cell.length_c   1.000
_cell.angle_alpha   90.00
_cell.angle_beta   90.00
_cell.angle_gamma   90.00
#
_symmetry.space_group_name_H-M   'P 1'
#
loop_
_entity.id
_entity.type
_entity.pdbx_description
1 polymer ?
#
loop_
_entity_poly.entity_id
_entity_poly.type
_entity_poly.pdbx_seq_one_letter_code
_entity_poly.pdbx_strand_id
1 'polypeptide(L)'
;MSIVVYWMSQGRPFVEAFTDEQLLPALAFAEARRKDKDASGQALNHHVVLNSELGDNVGKPGVSDELPVDYSWTKSHRGGPPESGNPPKTLA
;
A
#
# COMPACT_ATOMS: atom_id res chain seq x y z
N MET A 1 8.28 -14.44 -2.98
CA MET A 1 7.36 -13.29 -2.97
C MET A 1 7.79 -12.34 -4.06
N SER A 2 6.85 -11.90 -4.88
CA SER A 2 7.15 -11.11 -6.09
C SER A 2 6.16 -9.99 -6.26
N ILE A 3 6.65 -8.86 -6.76
CA ILE A 3 5.85 -7.73 -7.17
C ILE A 3 5.99 -7.59 -8.67
N VAL A 4 4.88 -7.45 -9.38
CA VAL A 4 4.86 -7.36 -10.83
C VAL A 4 4.01 -6.19 -11.26
N VAL A 5 4.57 -5.33 -12.09
CA VAL A 5 3.87 -4.19 -12.71
C VAL A 5 3.59 -4.52 -14.17
N TYR A 6 2.32 -4.50 -14.55
CA TYR A 6 1.84 -4.68 -15.91
C TYR A 6 1.34 -3.36 -16.46
N TRP A 7 1.58 -3.08 -17.74
CA TRP A 7 0.97 -1.94 -18.42
C TRP A 7 0.82 -2.19 -19.92
N MET A 8 -0.05 -1.40 -20.55
CA MET A 8 -0.21 -1.34 -21.99
C MET A 8 0.42 -0.05 -22.50
N SER A 9 1.25 -0.13 -23.55
CA SER A 9 1.78 1.04 -24.25
C SER A 9 1.61 0.85 -25.74
N GLN A 10 0.99 1.82 -26.43
CA GLN A 10 0.76 1.78 -27.88
C GLN A 10 0.14 0.45 -28.37
N GLY A 11 -0.83 -0.08 -27.60
CA GLY A 11 -1.52 -1.33 -27.92
C GLY A 11 -0.74 -2.62 -27.61
N ARG A 12 0.44 -2.53 -26.99
CA ARG A 12 1.26 -3.69 -26.62
C ARG A 12 1.37 -3.85 -25.11
N PRO A 13 1.33 -5.09 -24.57
CA PRO A 13 1.54 -5.34 -23.15
C PRO A 13 3.03 -5.34 -22.79
N PHE A 14 3.33 -4.88 -21.58
CA PHE A 14 4.64 -4.89 -20.98
C PHE A 14 4.56 -5.30 -19.51
N VAL A 15 5.68 -5.81 -18.99
CA VAL A 15 5.80 -6.32 -17.63
C VAL A 15 7.18 -5.98 -17.07
N GLU A 16 7.22 -5.65 -15.78
CA GLU A 16 8.44 -5.50 -15.00
C GLU A 16 8.24 -6.20 -13.66
N ALA A 17 9.23 -7.00 -13.25
CA ALA A 17 9.20 -7.76 -12.00
C ALA A 17 10.19 -7.16 -11.00
N PHE A 18 9.78 -7.17 -9.73
CA PHE A 18 10.53 -6.67 -8.59
C PHE A 18 10.54 -7.72 -7.49
N THR A 19 11.58 -7.72 -6.66
CA THR A 19 11.64 -8.54 -5.44
C THR A 19 10.78 -7.93 -4.34
N ASP A 20 10.53 -8.69 -3.27
CA ASP A 20 9.69 -8.27 -2.15
C ASP A 20 10.25 -7.03 -1.43
N GLU A 21 11.58 -6.94 -1.34
CA GLU A 21 12.30 -5.81 -0.73
C GLU A 21 12.20 -4.52 -1.56
N GLN A 22 11.69 -4.60 -2.78
CA GLN A 22 11.62 -3.51 -3.76
C GLN A 22 10.21 -2.91 -3.89
N LEU A 23 9.36 -3.02 -2.86
CA LEU A 23 8.01 -2.43 -2.89
C LEU A 23 8.00 -0.93 -3.22
N LEU A 24 8.81 -0.12 -2.54
CA LEU A 24 8.88 1.31 -2.83
C LEU A 24 9.36 1.61 -4.27
N PRO A 25 10.45 0.99 -4.76
CA PRO A 25 10.81 1.06 -6.17
C PRO A 25 9.69 0.66 -7.14
N ALA A 26 8.97 -0.43 -6.88
CA ALA A 26 7.89 -0.92 -7.74
C ALA A 26 6.72 0.09 -7.81
N LEU A 27 6.36 0.70 -6.68
CA LEU A 27 5.34 1.75 -6.61
C LEU A 27 5.78 3.00 -7.38
N ALA A 28 7.02 3.45 -7.18
CA ALA A 28 7.56 4.60 -7.90
C ALA A 28 7.61 4.33 -9.42
N PHE A 29 7.97 3.12 -9.83
CA PHE A 29 7.98 2.70 -11.22
C PHE A 29 6.56 2.72 -11.82
N ALA A 30 5.57 2.15 -11.14
CA ALA A 30 4.18 2.17 -11.59
C ALA A 30 3.65 3.61 -11.74
N GLU A 31 3.98 4.49 -10.80
CA GLU A 31 3.63 5.92 -10.88
C GLU A 31 4.33 6.63 -12.05
N ALA A 32 5.59 6.32 -12.32
CA ALA A 32 6.28 6.84 -13.49
C ALA A 32 5.58 6.40 -14.78
N ARG A 33 5.25 5.10 -14.91
CA ARG A 33 4.50 4.58 -16.07
C ARG A 33 3.15 5.28 -16.24
N ARG A 34 2.42 5.58 -15.15
CA ARG A 34 1.14 6.34 -15.20
C ARG A 34 1.29 7.77 -15.70
N LYS A 35 2.44 8.40 -15.45
CA LYS A 35 2.72 9.81 -15.79
C LYS A 35 3.39 9.99 -17.14
N ASP A 36 3.93 8.94 -17.73
CA ASP A 36 4.54 9.00 -19.06
C ASP A 36 3.55 9.54 -20.08
N LYS A 37 4.04 10.50 -20.87
CA LYS A 37 3.29 11.13 -21.95
C LYS A 37 3.99 10.92 -23.28
N ASP A 38 3.21 10.84 -24.34
CA ASP A 38 3.75 10.84 -25.70
C ASP A 38 4.15 12.26 -26.14
N ALA A 39 4.65 12.38 -27.37
CA ALA A 39 5.04 13.66 -27.95
C ALA A 39 3.89 14.67 -28.08
N SER A 40 2.64 14.20 -28.04
CA SER A 40 1.43 15.04 -28.08
C SER A 40 0.92 15.43 -26.70
N GLY A 41 1.59 14.97 -25.63
CA GLY A 41 1.22 15.24 -24.24
C GLY A 41 0.08 14.35 -23.71
N GLN A 42 -0.35 13.35 -24.48
CA GLN A 42 -1.35 12.37 -24.07
C GLN A 42 -0.71 11.25 -23.26
N ALA A 43 -1.50 10.57 -22.44
CA ALA A 43 -1.02 9.44 -21.66
C ALA A 43 -0.47 8.35 -22.58
N LEU A 44 0.82 8.02 -22.43
CA LEU A 44 1.49 7.02 -23.25
C LEU A 44 1.09 5.59 -22.88
N ASN A 45 0.86 5.37 -21.58
CA ASN A 45 0.55 4.06 -21.03
C ASN A 45 -0.90 4.02 -20.52
N HIS A 46 -1.53 2.86 -20.70
CA HIS A 46 -2.87 2.54 -20.21
C HIS A 46 -2.82 1.28 -19.35
N HIS A 47 -3.84 1.06 -18.51
CA HIS A 47 -3.99 -0.14 -17.68
C HIS A 47 -2.73 -0.49 -16.86
N VAL A 48 -2.15 0.50 -16.16
CA VAL A 48 -1.00 0.27 -15.27
C VAL A 48 -1.46 -0.39 -13.97
N VAL A 49 -1.23 -1.70 -13.85
CA VAL A 49 -1.65 -2.55 -12.73
C VAL A 49 -0.42 -3.07 -11.99
N LEU A 50 -0.45 -2.99 -10.66
CA LEU A 50 0.54 -3.61 -9.79
C LEU A 50 -0.10 -4.80 -9.09
N ASN A 51 0.52 -5.97 -9.21
CA ASN A 51 0.18 -7.17 -8.45
C ASN A 51 1.37 -7.49 -7.53
N SER A 52 1.09 -7.90 -6.30
CA SER A 52 2.12 -8.18 -5.30
C SER A 52 1.72 -9.34 -4.42
N GLU A 53 2.64 -10.28 -4.26
CA GLU A 53 2.61 -11.31 -3.23
C GLU A 53 3.71 -10.95 -2.24
N LEU A 54 3.38 -10.24 -1.16
CA LEU A 54 4.34 -9.76 -0.17
C LEU A 54 4.49 -10.72 1.02
N GLY A 55 5.72 -10.87 1.52
CA GLY A 55 6.09 -11.67 2.69
C GLY A 55 5.34 -11.31 3.95
N ASP A 56 5.31 -10.02 4.23
CA ASP A 56 4.77 -9.45 5.46
C ASP A 56 3.32 -8.98 5.28
N ASN A 57 2.51 -9.75 4.57
CA ASN A 57 1.08 -9.47 4.50
C ASN A 57 0.48 -9.51 5.93
N VAL A 58 -0.16 -8.40 6.34
CA VAL A 58 -0.96 -8.26 7.59
C VAL A 58 -2.12 -9.27 7.71
N GLY A 59 -2.33 -10.12 6.71
CA GLY A 59 -3.36 -11.15 6.62
C GLY A 59 -2.90 -12.55 7.01
N LYS A 60 -2.00 -12.74 8.01
CA LYS A 60 -2.09 -14.00 8.76
C LYS A 60 -3.52 -14.05 9.34
N PRO A 61 -4.31 -15.09 9.05
CA PRO A 61 -5.56 -15.30 9.75
C PRO A 61 -5.25 -15.26 11.25
N GLY A 62 -5.86 -14.35 12.01
CA GLY A 62 -5.60 -14.19 13.44
C GLY A 62 -4.74 -13.01 13.88
N VAL A 63 -4.01 -12.31 13.00
CA VAL A 63 -3.19 -11.15 13.43
C VAL A 63 -4.03 -9.92 13.79
N SER A 64 -5.31 -9.89 13.41
CA SER A 64 -6.29 -8.91 13.88
C SER A 64 -7.25 -9.46 14.95
N ASP A 65 -7.10 -10.72 15.38
CA ASP A 65 -8.04 -11.34 16.33
C ASP A 65 -7.70 -10.97 17.78
N GLU A 66 -6.41 -10.82 18.08
CA GLU A 66 -5.96 -10.22 19.34
C GLU A 66 -5.77 -8.71 19.17
N LEU A 67 -6.83 -7.98 19.48
CA LEU A 67 -6.75 -6.53 19.66
C LEU A 67 -5.89 -6.22 20.90
N PRO A 68 -4.97 -5.22 20.84
CA PRO A 68 -4.38 -4.67 22.05
C PRO A 68 -5.45 -4.35 23.09
N VAL A 69 -5.13 -4.53 24.37
CA VAL A 69 -6.12 -4.40 25.48
C VAL A 69 -6.89 -3.07 25.45
N ASP A 70 -6.26 -2.01 24.93
CA ASP A 70 -6.82 -0.66 24.84
C ASP A 70 -7.19 -0.25 23.41
N TYR A 71 -7.27 -1.19 22.45
CA TYR A 71 -7.58 -0.88 21.04
C TYR A 71 -8.95 -0.21 20.88
N SER A 72 -9.95 -0.71 21.59
CA SER A 72 -11.30 -0.12 21.60
C SER A 72 -11.29 1.32 22.12
N TRP A 73 -10.46 1.61 23.12
CA TRP A 73 -10.29 2.95 23.67
C TRP A 73 -9.55 3.87 22.69
N THR A 74 -8.43 3.42 22.12
CA THR A 74 -7.65 4.23 21.15
C THR A 74 -8.41 4.49 19.85
N LYS A 75 -9.29 3.58 19.43
CA LYS A 75 -10.15 3.78 18.26
C LYS A 75 -11.27 4.78 18.52
N SER A 76 -11.92 4.73 19.67
CA SER A 76 -12.98 5.68 20.03
C SER A 76 -12.47 7.10 20.28
N HIS A 77 -11.19 7.25 20.63
CA HIS A 77 -10.56 8.55 20.93
C HIS A 77 -9.59 9.03 19.84
N ARG A 78 -9.54 8.38 18.67
CA ARG A 78 -8.73 8.82 17.52
C ARG A 78 -9.32 10.11 16.93
N GLY A 79 -8.94 11.26 17.49
CA GLY A 79 -9.34 12.59 17.02
C GLY A 79 -9.90 13.52 18.10
N GLY A 80 -10.09 13.03 19.32
CA GLY A 80 -10.48 13.85 20.47
C GLY A 80 -9.36 13.89 21.53
N PRO A 81 -9.19 14.99 22.29
CA PRO A 81 -8.29 14.98 23.43
C PRO A 81 -8.76 13.89 24.44
N PRO A 82 -7.84 13.17 25.11
CA PRO A 82 -8.22 12.18 26.09
C PRO A 82 -9.07 12.82 27.19
N GLU A 83 -10.21 12.22 27.55
CA GLU A 83 -10.93 12.62 28.75
C GLU A 83 -10.01 12.51 29.97
N SER A 84 -10.04 13.51 30.84
CA SER A 84 -9.08 13.75 31.93
C SER A 84 -9.07 12.72 33.06
N GLY A 85 -9.71 11.56 32.90
CA GLY A 85 -9.90 10.57 33.96
C GLY A 85 -9.48 9.14 33.65
N ASN A 86 -9.15 8.78 32.39
CA ASN A 86 -8.78 7.40 32.05
C ASN A 86 -7.77 7.36 30.89
N PRO A 87 -6.48 7.60 31.16
CA PRO A 87 -5.44 7.35 30.16
C PRO A 87 -5.31 5.84 29.87
N PRO A 88 -4.91 5.45 28.65
CA PRO A 88 -4.68 4.05 28.31
C PRO A 88 -3.51 3.52 29.13
N LYS A 89 -3.54 2.23 29.49
CA LYS A 89 -2.56 1.61 30.40
C LYS A 89 -1.14 1.63 29.84
N THR A 90 -0.98 1.84 28.54
CA THR A 90 0.32 1.97 27.88
C THR A 90 1.00 3.34 28.08
N LEU A 91 0.34 4.30 28.74
CA LEU A 91 0.91 5.61 29.08
C LEU A 91 1.17 5.78 30.60
N ALA A 92 1.01 4.73 31.39
CA ALA A 92 1.36 4.70 32.82
C ALA A 92 2.82 4.31 33.03
#